data_AF-U7VC48-F1
#
_entry.id   AF-U7VC48-F1
#
_cell.length_a   1.000
_cell.length_b   1.000
_cell.length_c   1.000
_cell.angle_alpha   90.00
_cell.angle_beta   90.00
_cell.angle_gamma   90.00
#
_symmetry.space_group_name_H-M   'P 1'
#
loop_
_entity.id
_entity.type
_entity.pdbx_description
1 polymer ?
#
loop_
_entity_poly.entity_id
_entity_poly.type
_entity_poly.pdbx_seq_one_letter_code
_entity_poly.pdbx_strand_id
1 'polypeptide(L)'
;MKKTLKITLGFLCGVSILISVFYASKENPRVYLSDRINVAYVNEDINHKNFENVINLLNKADFNIDDKVKRGLSYVKGLYVVSDSSFISDKKACVGIVDFGYIYPFITLKVETYFNKSNDFYVLKDEYSKKYLNGEKVYLKIEKGNFLIGKREKDIERILKNEKYFNQNLLKILDREKGKNLGMLILNLGKNPLGGFDELVLTGEVNKKEQVTLTANIGGKNDIIKSFNGIAQDGLSGERTIEKNKLYLRSTRDAELRSFLFFLNYFFRNSFIEGVSSSVYINNPKDDSKVSTLSSDKLIDVNIDEKQFISGYIDLKIKNEVIGSAELKGIAEENRLRISTILNEETALNLLKTAK
;
A
#
# COMPACT_ATOMS: atom_id res chain seq x y z
N MET A 1 48.49 -15.07 30.26
CA MET A 1 47.37 -14.25 29.73
C MET A 1 47.02 -13.16 30.74
N LYS A 2 47.22 -11.88 30.37
CA LYS A 2 47.03 -10.73 31.27
C LYS A 2 45.57 -10.61 31.71
N LYS A 3 45.32 -10.29 32.99
CA LYS A 3 43.99 -10.12 33.63
C LYS A 3 43.03 -9.27 32.78
N THR A 4 43.57 -8.24 32.11
CA THR A 4 42.86 -7.39 31.16
C THR A 4 42.24 -8.16 30.00
N LEU A 5 42.96 -9.12 29.40
CA LEU A 5 42.46 -9.93 28.28
C LEU A 5 41.29 -10.82 28.70
N LYS A 6 41.30 -11.38 29.92
CA LYS A 6 40.18 -12.18 30.45
C LYS A 6 38.94 -11.31 30.69
N ILE A 7 39.11 -10.10 31.20
CA ILE A 7 38.02 -9.14 31.41
C ILE A 7 37.44 -8.69 30.07
N THR A 8 38.29 -8.34 29.10
CA THR A 8 37.84 -7.95 27.76
C THR A 8 37.11 -9.09 27.05
N LEU A 9 37.63 -10.32 27.13
CA LEU A 9 36.98 -11.49 26.52
C LEU A 9 35.66 -11.82 27.21
N GLY A 10 35.60 -11.74 28.55
CA GLY A 10 34.36 -11.91 29.31
C GLY A 10 33.31 -10.86 28.96
N PHE A 11 33.72 -9.60 28.80
CA PHE A 11 32.83 -8.52 28.35
C PHE A 11 32.33 -8.75 26.91
N LEU A 12 33.22 -9.13 25.98
CA LEU A 12 32.84 -9.46 24.60
C LEU A 12 31.85 -10.63 24.53
N CYS A 13 32.07 -11.69 25.33
CA CYS A 13 31.14 -12.81 25.43
C CYS A 13 29.80 -12.41 26.06
N GLY A 14 29.81 -11.56 27.09
CA GLY A 14 28.57 -11.05 27.70
C GLY A 14 27.76 -10.21 26.71
N VAL A 15 28.43 -9.31 25.98
CA VAL A 15 27.81 -8.48 24.93
C VAL A 15 27.29 -9.35 23.79
N SER A 16 28.03 -10.37 23.33
CA SER A 16 27.57 -11.25 22.25
C SER A 16 26.35 -12.08 22.65
N ILE A 17 26.29 -12.56 23.90
CA ILE A 17 25.12 -13.27 24.43
C ILE A 17 23.91 -12.33 24.51
N LEU A 18 24.08 -11.13 25.06
CA LEU A 18 23.03 -10.11 25.11
C LEU A 18 22.48 -9.79 23.72
N ILE A 19 23.39 -9.51 22.78
CA ILE A 19 23.06 -9.27 21.37
C ILE A 19 22.28 -10.48 20.79
N SER A 20 22.73 -11.71 21.06
CA SER A 20 22.08 -12.92 20.57
C SER A 20 20.67 -13.10 21.15
N VAL A 21 20.47 -12.83 22.43
CA VAL A 21 19.16 -12.92 23.09
C VAL A 21 18.20 -11.87 22.51
N PHE A 22 18.66 -10.62 22.34
CA PHE A 22 17.87 -9.57 21.71
C PHE A 22 17.45 -9.99 20.29
N TYR A 23 18.38 -10.46 19.47
CA TYR A 23 18.06 -10.87 18.10
C TYR A 23 17.19 -12.13 18.03
N ALA A 24 17.37 -13.10 18.92
CA ALA A 24 16.50 -14.28 19.00
C ALA A 24 15.06 -13.90 19.39
N SER A 25 14.89 -12.86 20.20
CA SER A 25 13.58 -12.36 20.61
C SER A 25 12.87 -11.48 19.58
N LYS A 26 13.58 -11.04 18.52
CA LYS A 26 13.02 -10.14 17.53
C LYS A 26 12.06 -10.86 16.60
N GLU A 27 10.87 -10.32 16.46
CA GLU A 27 9.86 -10.84 15.54
C GLU A 27 9.69 -9.94 14.31
N ASN A 28 9.38 -10.56 13.17
CA ASN A 28 9.11 -9.82 11.93
C ASN A 28 7.74 -9.13 12.04
N PRO A 29 7.60 -7.81 11.75
CA PRO A 29 6.32 -7.09 11.83
C PRO A 29 5.20 -7.69 10.97
N ARG A 30 5.53 -8.53 9.98
CA ARG A 30 4.55 -9.31 9.24
C ARG A 30 3.62 -10.06 10.19
N VAL A 31 4.01 -10.50 11.39
CA VAL A 31 3.07 -11.18 12.32
C VAL A 31 1.80 -10.38 12.65
N TYR A 32 1.84 -9.05 12.47
CA TYR A 32 0.68 -8.17 12.70
C TYR A 32 -0.30 -8.08 11.52
N LEU A 33 0.03 -8.56 10.30
CA LEU A 33 -0.92 -8.57 9.17
C LEU A 33 -1.80 -9.83 9.18
N SER A 34 -2.58 -9.96 10.24
CA SER A 34 -3.54 -11.07 10.36
C SER A 34 -4.74 -10.93 9.42
N ASP A 35 -5.48 -12.03 9.22
CA ASP A 35 -6.78 -12.03 8.51
C ASP A 35 -7.86 -11.14 9.17
N ARG A 36 -7.58 -10.59 10.36
CA ARG A 36 -8.46 -9.65 11.06
C ARG A 36 -8.16 -8.18 10.74
N ILE A 37 -7.02 -7.90 10.12
CA ILE A 37 -6.69 -6.57 9.59
C ILE A 37 -7.44 -6.39 8.29
N ASN A 38 -8.17 -5.29 8.16
CA ASN A 38 -8.90 -4.93 6.93
C ASN A 38 -8.09 -3.99 6.06
N VAL A 39 -7.25 -3.14 6.66
CA VAL A 39 -6.41 -2.17 5.95
C VAL A 39 -4.99 -2.23 6.51
N ALA A 40 -4.00 -2.34 5.64
CA ALA A 40 -2.60 -2.26 6.02
C ALA A 40 -1.80 -1.48 5.00
N TYR A 41 -1.08 -0.44 5.43
CA TYR A 41 0.06 0.07 4.68
C TYR A 41 1.32 -0.68 5.12
N VAL A 42 2.17 -1.06 4.17
CA VAL A 42 3.41 -1.81 4.41
C VAL A 42 4.51 -1.26 3.50
N ASN A 43 5.64 -0.89 4.09
CA ASN A 43 6.85 -0.53 3.37
C ASN A 43 8.07 -1.15 4.07
N GLU A 44 8.65 -2.17 3.47
CA GLU A 44 9.81 -2.91 4.00
C GLU A 44 11.11 -2.50 3.30
N ASP A 45 12.24 -2.83 3.92
CA ASP A 45 13.61 -2.49 3.49
C ASP A 45 13.79 -0.99 3.19
N ILE A 46 13.13 -0.13 3.98
CA ILE A 46 13.20 1.34 3.82
C ILE A 46 14.65 1.81 3.85
N ASN A 47 15.46 1.30 4.78
CA ASN A 47 16.88 1.62 4.89
C ASN A 47 17.75 1.26 3.67
N HIS A 48 17.25 0.43 2.74
CA HIS A 48 17.95 0.04 1.51
C HIS A 48 17.35 0.67 0.25
N LYS A 49 16.27 1.44 0.36
CA LYS A 49 15.58 2.08 -0.76
C LYS A 49 16.12 3.48 -1.04
N ASN A 50 16.09 3.87 -2.31
CA ASN A 50 16.34 5.25 -2.71
C ASN A 50 15.04 6.06 -2.66
N PHE A 51 14.98 7.01 -1.72
CA PHE A 51 13.87 7.95 -1.54
C PHE A 51 14.13 9.33 -2.13
N GLU A 52 15.28 9.57 -2.77
CA GLU A 52 15.66 10.90 -3.28
C GLU A 52 14.57 11.50 -4.19
N ASN A 53 14.08 10.73 -5.16
CA ASN A 53 13.01 11.20 -6.05
C ASN A 53 11.69 11.45 -5.31
N VAL A 54 11.36 10.61 -4.31
CA VAL A 54 10.15 10.79 -3.48
C VAL A 54 10.27 12.08 -2.68
N ILE A 55 11.43 12.33 -2.08
CA ILE A 55 11.69 13.52 -1.27
C ILE A 55 11.71 14.78 -2.13
N ASN A 56 12.30 14.73 -3.33
CA ASN A 56 12.29 15.84 -4.27
C ASN A 56 10.85 16.21 -4.67
N LEU A 57 10.03 15.21 -5.01
CA LEU A 57 8.63 15.41 -5.33
C LEU A 57 7.83 16.00 -4.15
N LEU A 58 8.03 15.47 -2.93
CA LEU A 58 7.39 16.00 -1.72
C LEU A 58 7.82 17.44 -1.41
N ASN A 59 9.10 17.78 -1.61
CA ASN A 59 9.60 19.14 -1.38
C ASN A 59 9.08 20.13 -2.42
N LYS A 60 8.91 19.72 -3.68
CA LYS A 60 8.22 20.51 -4.71
C LYS A 60 6.74 20.74 -4.39
N ALA A 61 6.14 19.88 -3.56
CA ALA A 61 4.79 20.03 -3.01
C ALA A 61 4.77 20.71 -1.61
N ASP A 62 5.84 21.39 -1.23
CA ASP A 62 5.96 22.18 0.01
C ASP A 62 5.87 21.37 1.31
N PHE A 63 6.22 20.08 1.31
CA PHE A 63 6.28 19.28 2.55
C PHE A 63 7.53 19.54 3.41
N ASN A 64 8.53 20.25 2.89
CA ASN A 64 9.72 20.69 3.63
C ASN A 64 10.45 19.57 4.39
N ILE A 65 10.68 18.43 3.71
CA ILE A 65 11.40 17.28 4.24
C ILE A 65 12.90 17.61 4.36
N ASP A 66 13.37 17.70 5.60
CA ASP A 66 14.74 18.03 5.94
C ASP A 66 15.69 16.81 5.96
N ASP A 67 16.99 17.05 6.13
CA ASP A 67 18.00 15.99 6.21
C ASP A 67 17.91 15.15 7.49
N LYS A 68 17.16 15.57 8.51
CA LYS A 68 16.92 14.73 9.70
C LYS A 68 15.95 13.62 9.35
N VAL A 69 14.88 13.92 8.60
CA VAL A 69 13.94 12.89 8.11
C VAL A 69 14.68 11.91 7.21
N LYS A 70 15.50 12.40 6.26
CA LYS A 70 16.33 11.54 5.38
C LYS A 70 17.21 10.57 6.17
N ARG A 71 17.93 11.08 7.18
CA ARG A 71 18.75 10.25 8.07
C ARG A 71 17.89 9.28 8.88
N GLY A 72 16.71 9.71 9.33
CA GLY A 72 15.73 8.87 10.02
C GLY A 72 15.36 7.63 9.21
N LEU A 73 15.14 7.77 7.90
CA LEU A 73 14.80 6.65 7.02
C LEU A 73 15.90 5.57 6.97
N SER A 74 17.18 5.94 7.09
CA SER A 74 18.29 4.98 7.13
C SER A 74 18.27 4.04 8.34
N TYR A 75 17.52 4.41 9.38
CA TYR A 75 17.37 3.64 10.61
C TYR A 75 16.10 2.78 10.62
N VAL A 76 15.18 3.00 9.69
CA VAL A 76 13.91 2.26 9.63
C VAL A 76 14.07 1.13 8.63
N LYS A 77 13.96 -0.12 9.11
CA LYS A 77 13.90 -1.30 8.26
C LYS A 77 12.51 -1.46 7.65
N GLY A 78 11.45 -1.20 8.41
CA GLY A 78 10.08 -1.33 7.93
C GLY A 78 9.09 -0.42 8.64
N LEU A 79 8.07 0.02 7.91
CA LEU A 79 6.96 0.81 8.41
C LEU A 79 5.65 0.15 8.01
N TYR A 80 4.80 -0.09 8.99
CA TYR A 80 3.50 -0.70 8.82
C TYR A 80 2.45 0.20 9.47
N VAL A 81 1.29 0.36 8.85
CA VAL A 81 0.14 1.01 9.49
C VAL A 81 -1.05 0.09 9.30
N VAL A 82 -1.58 -0.46 10.39
CA VAL A 82 -2.62 -1.48 10.33
C VAL A 82 -3.91 -0.98 10.97
N SER A 83 -5.04 -1.42 10.42
CA SER A 83 -6.37 -1.18 10.95
C SER A 83 -7.26 -2.40 10.76
N ASP A 84 -7.92 -2.80 11.83
CA ASP A 84 -8.99 -3.80 11.82
C ASP A 84 -10.39 -3.16 11.67
N SER A 85 -10.45 -1.84 11.48
CA SER A 85 -11.71 -1.12 11.25
C SER A 85 -12.22 -1.42 9.85
N SER A 86 -13.54 -1.51 9.67
CA SER A 86 -14.13 -1.65 8.33
C SER A 86 -13.70 -0.48 7.44
N PHE A 87 -13.44 -0.72 6.16
CA PHE A 87 -13.10 0.32 5.19
C PHE A 87 -14.18 1.41 5.07
N ILE A 88 -15.44 1.11 5.42
CA ILE A 88 -16.58 2.05 5.34
C ILE A 88 -16.80 2.81 6.67
N SER A 89 -16.15 2.42 7.77
CA SER A 89 -16.33 3.07 9.09
C SER A 89 -15.74 4.49 9.15
N ASP A 90 -16.51 5.47 9.60
CA ASP A 90 -16.03 6.85 9.83
C ASP A 90 -14.98 6.94 10.94
N LYS A 91 -15.00 5.98 11.88
CA LYS A 91 -14.00 5.88 12.95
C LYS A 91 -13.00 4.80 12.58
N LYS A 92 -11.80 5.22 12.16
CA LYS A 92 -10.66 4.33 11.94
C LYS A 92 -9.79 4.27 13.19
N ALA A 93 -9.58 3.07 13.69
CA ALA A 93 -8.53 2.79 14.66
C ALA A 93 -7.29 2.29 13.91
N CYS A 94 -6.21 3.06 13.93
CA CYS A 94 -4.96 2.71 13.25
C CYS A 94 -3.83 2.57 14.27
N VAL A 95 -2.97 1.59 14.03
CA VAL A 95 -1.73 1.38 14.79
C VAL A 95 -0.58 1.42 13.80
N GLY A 96 0.35 2.35 14.02
CA GLY A 96 1.64 2.37 13.32
C GLY A 96 2.59 1.39 13.98
N ILE A 97 3.37 0.66 13.19
CA ILE A 97 4.38 -0.27 13.68
C ILE A 97 5.68 0.07 12.96
N VAL A 98 6.71 0.43 13.73
CA VAL A 98 8.02 0.78 13.20
C VAL A 98 9.00 -0.34 13.55
N ASP A 99 9.66 -0.87 12.52
CA ASP A 99 10.75 -1.82 12.64
C ASP A 99 12.07 -1.11 12.39
N PHE A 100 12.88 -1.00 13.44
CA PHE A 100 14.24 -0.47 13.36
C PHE A 100 15.28 -1.54 13.00
N GLY A 101 14.85 -2.76 12.66
CA GLY A 101 15.77 -3.86 12.33
C GLY A 101 16.70 -4.18 13.49
N TYR A 102 17.99 -4.35 13.21
CA TYR A 102 18.98 -4.74 14.22
C TYR A 102 19.39 -3.61 15.17
N ILE A 103 19.06 -2.36 14.86
CA ILE A 103 19.40 -1.23 15.73
C ILE A 103 18.33 -0.92 16.78
N TYR A 104 17.24 -1.70 16.82
CA TYR A 104 16.14 -1.52 17.77
C TYR A 104 16.58 -1.43 19.25
N PRO A 105 17.61 -2.16 19.76
CA PRO A 105 17.99 -2.04 21.16
C PRO A 105 18.51 -0.64 21.51
N PHE A 106 19.26 -0.01 20.60
CA PHE A 106 19.75 1.35 20.78
C PHE A 106 18.63 2.39 20.74
N ILE A 107 17.59 2.14 19.94
CA ILE A 107 16.40 2.99 19.90
C ILE A 107 15.59 2.85 21.19
N THR A 108 15.42 1.62 21.70
CA THR A 108 14.72 1.34 22.97
C THR A 108 15.33 2.13 24.13
N LEU A 109 16.66 2.21 24.21
CA LEU A 109 17.35 3.00 25.25
C LEU A 109 17.05 4.51 25.21
N LYS A 110 16.57 5.03 24.08
CA LYS A 110 16.24 6.45 23.89
C LYS A 110 14.74 6.74 24.02
N VAL A 111 13.90 5.73 24.23
CA VAL A 111 12.43 5.91 24.27
C VAL A 111 12.02 6.82 25.41
N GLU A 112 12.61 6.66 26.58
CA GLU A 112 12.30 7.48 27.77
C GLU A 112 12.69 8.96 27.62
N THR A 113 13.51 9.30 26.62
CA THR A 113 13.76 10.69 26.23
C THR A 113 12.49 11.35 25.70
N TYR A 114 11.66 10.62 24.95
CA TYR A 114 10.48 11.14 24.25
C TYR A 114 9.15 10.76 24.90
N PHE A 115 9.13 9.66 25.66
CA PHE A 115 7.92 9.11 26.26
C PHE A 115 8.10 8.92 27.78
N ASN A 116 7.00 9.06 28.52
CA ASN A 116 6.92 8.67 29.92
C ASN A 116 6.42 7.23 30.01
N LYS A 117 7.09 6.39 30.79
CA LYS A 117 6.63 5.02 31.04
C LYS A 117 5.33 5.04 31.88
N SER A 118 4.33 4.28 31.46
CA SER A 118 3.01 4.16 32.08
C SER A 118 2.55 2.70 31.99
N ASN A 119 2.74 1.93 33.06
CA ASN A 119 2.49 0.48 33.10
C ASN A 119 3.24 -0.25 31.96
N ASP A 120 2.51 -1.01 31.13
CA ASP A 120 3.02 -1.77 29.98
C ASP A 120 3.19 -0.91 28.71
N PHE A 121 2.89 0.38 28.80
CA PHE A 121 2.94 1.33 27.70
C PHE A 121 3.87 2.51 28.01
N TYR A 122 4.16 3.26 26.97
CA TYR A 122 4.84 4.55 27.02
C TYR A 122 3.90 5.61 26.46
N VAL A 123 3.81 6.77 27.10
CA VAL A 123 2.96 7.90 26.69
C VAL A 123 3.84 9.04 26.22
N LEU A 124 3.59 9.56 25.01
CA LEU A 124 4.38 10.66 24.46
C LEU A 124 4.35 11.87 25.40
N LYS A 125 5.51 12.44 25.71
CA LYS A 125 5.58 13.63 26.59
C LYS A 125 4.85 14.80 25.96
N ASP A 126 4.20 15.61 26.79
CA ASP A 126 3.40 16.76 26.37
C ASP A 126 4.17 17.75 25.48
N GLU A 127 5.47 17.95 25.73
CA GLU A 127 6.33 18.82 24.92
C GLU A 127 6.39 18.40 23.45
N TYR A 128 6.44 17.09 23.19
CA TYR A 128 6.48 16.53 21.84
C TYR A 128 5.07 16.40 21.24
N SER A 129 4.09 16.01 22.06
CA SER A 129 2.69 15.94 21.62
C SER A 129 2.17 17.31 21.18
N LYS A 130 2.43 18.38 21.94
CA LYS A 130 2.05 19.75 21.55
C LYS A 130 2.78 20.22 20.30
N LYS A 131 4.07 19.91 20.18
CA LYS A 131 4.91 20.36 19.06
C LYS A 131 4.55 19.68 17.73
N TYR A 132 4.23 18.39 17.76
CA TYR A 132 4.12 17.58 16.54
C TYR A 132 2.71 17.06 16.26
N LEU A 133 1.83 17.01 17.26
CA LEU A 133 0.53 16.32 17.19
C LEU A 133 -0.62 17.11 17.84
N ASN A 134 -0.50 18.43 17.96
CA ASN A 134 -1.54 19.31 18.51
C ASN A 134 -2.11 18.87 19.88
N GLY A 135 -1.27 18.25 20.72
CA GLY A 135 -1.68 17.78 22.07
C GLY A 135 -2.40 16.44 22.07
N GLU A 136 -2.48 15.73 20.94
CA GLU A 136 -3.05 14.38 20.91
C GLU A 136 -2.22 13.39 21.74
N LYS A 137 -2.91 12.57 22.53
CA LYS A 137 -2.27 11.48 23.28
C LYS A 137 -1.82 10.38 22.32
N VAL A 138 -0.56 9.97 22.47
CA VAL A 138 0.02 8.86 21.72
C VAL A 138 0.66 7.88 22.68
N TYR A 139 0.34 6.62 22.46
CA TYR A 139 0.83 5.47 23.21
C TYR A 139 1.81 4.70 22.35
N LEU A 140 2.86 4.18 22.98
CA LEU A 140 3.86 3.32 22.39
C LEU A 140 3.95 2.04 23.23
N LYS A 141 3.96 0.88 22.58
CA LYS A 141 4.36 -0.40 23.18
C LYS A 141 5.48 -1.00 22.36
N ILE A 142 6.49 -1.51 23.05
CA ILE A 142 7.62 -2.19 22.40
C ILE A 142 7.40 -3.68 22.64
N GLU A 143 7.09 -4.41 21.57
CA GLU A 143 6.83 -5.85 21.63
C GLU A 143 7.82 -6.55 20.69
N LYS A 144 8.64 -7.47 21.23
CA LYS A 144 9.58 -8.30 20.44
C LYS A 144 10.40 -7.51 19.40
N GLY A 145 10.86 -6.32 19.79
CA GLY A 145 11.67 -5.43 18.95
C GLY A 145 10.92 -4.63 17.88
N ASN A 146 9.59 -4.59 17.94
CA ASN A 146 8.72 -3.76 17.11
C ASN A 146 8.09 -2.64 17.95
N PHE A 147 7.97 -1.44 17.38
CA PHE A 147 7.47 -0.25 18.07
C PHE A 147 6.05 0.04 17.61
N LEU A 148 5.06 -0.36 18.40
CA LEU A 148 3.64 -0.19 18.10
C LEU A 148 3.14 1.13 18.69
N ILE A 149 2.64 2.01 17.83
CA ILE A 149 2.24 3.38 18.14
C ILE A 149 0.75 3.56 17.81
N GLY A 150 -0.03 4.09 18.74
CA GLY A 150 -1.47 4.30 18.54
C GLY A 150 -2.03 5.40 19.43
N LYS A 151 -3.23 5.89 19.08
CA LYS A 151 -3.93 6.92 19.88
C LYS A 151 -4.59 6.38 21.14
N ARG A 152 -4.74 5.06 21.26
CA ARG A 152 -5.36 4.38 22.41
C ARG A 152 -4.67 3.05 22.67
N GLU A 153 -4.37 2.74 23.93
CA GLU A 153 -3.74 1.48 24.35
C GLU A 153 -4.51 0.26 23.82
N LYS A 154 -5.85 0.27 23.95
CA LYS A 154 -6.74 -0.80 23.48
C LYS A 154 -6.60 -1.13 21.99
N ASP A 155 -6.22 -0.16 21.15
CA ASP A 155 -6.03 -0.40 19.73
C ASP A 155 -4.75 -1.21 19.50
N ILE A 156 -3.67 -0.86 20.21
CA ILE A 156 -2.40 -1.60 20.17
C ILE A 156 -2.61 -3.02 20.69
N GLU A 157 -3.27 -3.19 21.84
CA GLU A 157 -3.54 -4.52 22.41
C GLU A 157 -4.35 -5.41 21.48
N ARG A 158 -5.31 -4.84 20.76
CA ARG A 158 -6.14 -5.59 19.81
C ARG A 158 -5.33 -6.09 18.62
N ILE A 159 -4.35 -5.31 18.14
CA ILE A 159 -3.41 -5.76 17.10
C ILE A 159 -2.53 -6.89 17.62
N LEU A 160 -1.97 -6.75 18.83
CA LEU A 160 -1.14 -7.79 19.47
C LEU A 160 -1.90 -9.11 19.67
N LYS A 161 -3.20 -9.07 19.99
CA LYS A 161 -4.02 -10.29 20.17
C LYS A 161 -4.28 -11.06 18.87
N ASN A 162 -4.03 -10.47 17.70
CA ASN A 162 -4.41 -11.04 16.41
C ASN A 162 -3.27 -11.81 15.70
N GLU A 163 -2.10 -12.02 16.32
CA GLU A 163 -0.85 -12.57 15.73
C GLU A 163 -0.93 -13.97 15.07
N LYS A 164 -2.07 -14.70 15.10
CA LYS A 164 -2.09 -16.16 14.87
C LYS A 164 -2.54 -16.69 13.49
N TYR A 165 -2.94 -15.84 12.53
CA TYR A 165 -3.44 -16.33 11.23
C TYR A 165 -3.03 -15.38 10.09
N PHE A 166 -2.08 -15.82 9.25
CA PHE A 166 -1.46 -15.01 8.19
C PHE A 166 -1.71 -15.61 6.80
N ASN A 167 -2.04 -14.75 5.83
CA ASN A 167 -2.36 -15.14 4.45
C ASN A 167 -1.10 -15.33 3.59
N GLN A 168 -0.82 -16.57 3.15
CA GLN A 168 0.36 -16.89 2.33
C GLN A 168 0.39 -16.18 0.96
N ASN A 169 -0.76 -15.83 0.38
CA ASN A 169 -0.80 -15.09 -0.89
C ASN A 169 -0.32 -13.65 -0.72
N LEU A 170 -0.56 -13.06 0.46
CA LEU A 170 -0.10 -11.73 0.80
C LEU A 170 1.42 -11.69 0.94
N LEU A 171 2.08 -12.74 1.47
CA LEU A 171 3.56 -12.84 1.49
C LEU A 171 4.15 -12.76 0.08
N LYS A 172 3.60 -13.54 -0.87
CA LYS A 172 4.09 -13.54 -2.25
C LYS A 172 4.00 -12.16 -2.89
N ILE A 173 2.95 -11.40 -2.57
CA ILE A 173 2.81 -10.01 -3.03
C ILE A 173 3.84 -9.11 -2.35
N LEU A 174 3.95 -9.18 -1.02
CA LEU A 174 4.90 -8.38 -0.25
C LEU A 174 6.32 -8.58 -0.78
N ASP A 175 6.72 -9.83 -1.03
CA ASP A 175 8.04 -10.18 -1.51
C ASP A 175 8.27 -9.69 -2.96
N ARG A 176 7.29 -9.84 -3.85
CA ARG A 176 7.37 -9.37 -5.25
C ARG A 176 7.45 -7.85 -5.37
N GLU A 177 6.69 -7.13 -4.55
CA GLU A 177 6.54 -5.67 -4.65
C GLU A 177 7.43 -4.92 -3.62
N LYS A 178 8.27 -5.65 -2.88
CA LYS A 178 9.13 -5.11 -1.81
C LYS A 178 10.01 -3.93 -2.25
N GLY A 179 10.47 -3.93 -3.49
CA GLY A 179 11.36 -2.89 -4.03
C GLY A 179 10.70 -1.52 -4.25
N LYS A 180 9.38 -1.42 -4.22
CA LYS A 180 8.63 -0.19 -4.50
C LYS A 180 8.82 0.85 -3.40
N ASN A 181 9.20 2.08 -3.76
CA ASN A 181 9.57 3.12 -2.78
C ASN A 181 8.38 3.71 -2.02
N LEU A 182 7.19 3.77 -2.60
CA LEU A 182 5.98 4.22 -1.90
C LEU A 182 5.31 3.12 -1.07
N GLY A 183 5.86 1.90 -1.05
CA GLY A 183 5.29 0.77 -0.32
C GLY A 183 4.01 0.22 -0.96
N MET A 184 3.18 -0.41 -0.13
CA MET A 184 1.95 -1.09 -0.53
C MET A 184 0.82 -0.75 0.43
N LEU A 185 -0.37 -0.45 -0.08
CA LEU A 185 -1.61 -0.37 0.68
C LEU A 185 -2.46 -1.60 0.35
N ILE A 186 -2.75 -2.39 1.36
CA ILE A 186 -3.47 -3.65 1.28
C ILE A 186 -4.84 -3.45 1.92
N LEU A 187 -5.87 -3.74 1.15
CA LEU A 187 -7.25 -3.81 1.59
C LEU A 187 -7.64 -5.28 1.59
N ASN A 188 -7.64 -5.87 2.78
CA ASN A 188 -8.07 -7.23 3.00
C ASN A 188 -9.60 -7.23 3.16
N LEU A 189 -10.27 -7.76 2.14
CA LEU A 189 -11.71 -7.86 2.08
C LEU A 189 -12.21 -9.24 2.49
N GLY A 190 -11.33 -10.17 2.90
CA GLY A 190 -11.69 -11.56 3.19
C GLY A 190 -12.79 -11.76 4.24
N LYS A 191 -13.01 -10.79 5.14
CA LYS A 191 -14.15 -10.79 6.09
C LYS A 191 -15.42 -10.15 5.56
N ASN A 192 -15.30 -9.18 4.66
CA ASN A 192 -16.41 -8.46 4.06
C ASN A 192 -16.13 -8.31 2.55
N PRO A 193 -16.26 -9.39 1.77
CA PRO A 193 -15.97 -9.34 0.35
C PRO A 193 -16.86 -8.29 -0.30
N LEU A 194 -16.26 -7.22 -0.81
CA LEU A 194 -16.96 -6.26 -1.66
C LEU A 194 -16.84 -6.80 -3.07
N GLY A 195 -17.95 -6.96 -3.80
CA GLY A 195 -17.85 -7.32 -5.22
C GLY A 195 -17.41 -8.75 -5.55
N GLY A 196 -17.20 -9.62 -4.54
CA GLY A 196 -16.54 -10.92 -4.71
C GLY A 196 -15.01 -10.84 -4.77
N PHE A 197 -14.43 -9.72 -4.35
CA PHE A 197 -13.00 -9.54 -4.14
C PHE A 197 -12.64 -9.82 -2.69
N ASP A 198 -11.52 -10.51 -2.50
CA ASP A 198 -11.01 -10.83 -1.17
C ASP A 198 -9.76 -9.99 -0.85
N GLU A 199 -9.16 -9.37 -1.86
CA GLU A 199 -7.89 -8.65 -1.74
C GLU A 199 -7.77 -7.53 -2.80
N LEU A 200 -7.41 -6.33 -2.36
CA LEU A 200 -6.96 -5.23 -3.21
C LEU A 200 -5.61 -4.72 -2.68
N VAL A 201 -4.56 -4.80 -3.50
CA VAL A 201 -3.23 -4.29 -3.16
C VAL A 201 -2.84 -3.17 -4.10
N LEU A 202 -2.67 -1.97 -3.56
CA LEU A 202 -2.17 -0.80 -4.26
C LEU A 202 -0.68 -0.66 -4.00
N THR A 203 0.15 -0.57 -5.04
CA THR A 203 1.59 -0.33 -4.93
C THR A 203 1.98 0.93 -5.68
N GLY A 204 3.05 1.59 -5.25
CA GLY A 204 3.47 2.86 -5.83
C GLY A 204 4.97 3.01 -5.94
N GLU A 205 5.43 3.65 -7.01
CA GLU A 205 6.85 3.97 -7.20
C GLU A 205 7.03 5.34 -7.84
N VAL A 206 7.99 6.11 -7.33
CA VAL A 206 8.48 7.33 -7.98
C VAL A 206 9.78 7.02 -8.71
N ASN A 207 9.77 7.17 -10.02
CA ASN A 207 10.95 6.91 -10.86
C ASN A 207 11.91 8.12 -10.91
N LYS A 208 13.02 7.99 -11.65
CA LYS A 208 14.04 9.05 -11.82
C LYS A 208 13.54 10.31 -12.54
N LYS A 209 12.40 10.22 -13.24
CA LYS A 209 11.75 11.35 -13.91
C LYS A 209 10.63 11.96 -13.05
N GLU A 210 10.61 11.63 -11.76
CA GLU A 210 9.58 12.03 -10.81
C GLU A 210 8.14 11.64 -11.22
N GLN A 211 8.02 10.66 -12.12
CA GLN A 211 6.73 10.10 -12.48
C GLN A 211 6.31 9.09 -11.42
N VAL A 212 5.03 9.15 -11.06
CA VAL A 212 4.45 8.25 -10.06
C VAL A 212 3.73 7.13 -10.79
N THR A 213 4.26 5.92 -10.68
CA THR A 213 3.59 4.71 -11.15
C THR A 213 2.78 4.13 -10.01
N LEU A 214 1.46 4.07 -10.16
CA LEU A 214 0.56 3.40 -9.22
C LEU A 214 0.05 2.10 -9.86
N THR A 215 -0.04 1.04 -9.09
CA THR A 215 -0.56 -0.25 -9.55
C THR A 215 -1.57 -0.79 -8.55
N ALA A 216 -2.79 -1.05 -9.00
CA ALA A 216 -3.80 -1.80 -8.27
C ALA A 216 -3.78 -3.27 -8.72
N ASN A 217 -3.54 -4.17 -7.79
CA ASN A 217 -3.68 -5.61 -7.97
C ASN A 217 -4.94 -6.06 -7.25
N ILE A 218 -5.93 -6.48 -8.02
CA ILE A 218 -7.23 -6.91 -7.53
C ILE A 218 -7.28 -8.44 -7.63
N GLY A 219 -7.53 -9.11 -6.50
CA GLY A 219 -7.63 -10.56 -6.38
C GLY A 219 -8.88 -11.02 -5.64
N GLY A 220 -9.25 -12.28 -5.81
CA GLY A 220 -10.42 -12.87 -5.16
C GLY A 220 -10.69 -14.30 -5.61
N LYS A 221 -11.58 -14.98 -4.91
CA LYS A 221 -12.00 -16.37 -5.22
C LYS A 221 -13.23 -16.46 -6.13
N ASN A 222 -13.81 -15.33 -6.53
CA ASN A 222 -14.96 -15.26 -7.43
C ASN A 222 -14.62 -15.82 -8.82
N ASP A 223 -15.60 -16.43 -9.47
CA ASP A 223 -15.48 -17.05 -10.79
C ASP A 223 -15.04 -16.08 -11.88
N ILE A 224 -15.32 -14.78 -11.71
CA ILE A 224 -14.83 -13.71 -12.61
C ILE A 224 -13.31 -13.60 -12.54
N ILE A 225 -12.76 -13.57 -11.33
CA ILE A 225 -11.30 -13.51 -11.13
C ILE A 225 -10.64 -14.79 -11.64
N LYS A 226 -11.27 -15.96 -11.42
CA LYS A 226 -10.79 -17.23 -11.96
C LYS A 226 -10.83 -17.29 -13.49
N SER A 227 -11.81 -16.63 -14.11
CA SER A 227 -11.96 -16.61 -15.58
C SER A 227 -10.79 -15.95 -16.30
N PHE A 228 -10.00 -15.13 -15.61
CA PHE A 228 -8.78 -14.53 -16.17
C PHE A 228 -7.67 -15.53 -16.50
N ASN A 229 -7.67 -16.73 -15.89
CA ASN A 229 -6.70 -17.78 -16.23
C ASN A 229 -7.06 -18.57 -17.50
N GLY A 230 -8.28 -18.43 -18.02
CA GLY A 230 -8.81 -19.30 -19.09
C GLY A 230 -8.86 -18.69 -20.49
N ILE A 231 -8.53 -17.41 -20.66
CA ILE A 231 -8.74 -16.72 -21.95
C ILE A 231 -7.90 -17.34 -23.09
N ALA A 232 -6.72 -17.89 -22.78
CA ALA A 232 -5.84 -18.54 -23.76
C ALA A 232 -6.10 -20.04 -23.99
N GLN A 233 -6.88 -20.73 -23.13
CA GLN A 233 -6.99 -22.20 -23.16
C GLN A 233 -8.40 -22.75 -23.41
N ASP A 234 -9.43 -21.91 -23.52
CA ASP A 234 -10.81 -22.40 -23.49
C ASP A 234 -11.32 -23.03 -24.80
N GLY A 235 -10.51 -23.15 -25.86
CA GLY A 235 -10.92 -23.85 -27.09
C GLY A 235 -12.25 -23.36 -27.69
N LEU A 236 -12.66 -22.13 -27.38
CA LEU A 236 -13.88 -21.50 -27.86
C LEU A 236 -13.63 -21.04 -29.30
N SER A 237 -13.75 -22.00 -30.21
CA SER A 237 -13.66 -21.84 -31.66
C SER A 237 -14.80 -20.97 -32.17
N GLY A 238 -14.51 -19.67 -32.25
CA GLY A 238 -15.21 -18.74 -33.10
C GLY A 238 -14.28 -17.56 -33.31
N GLU A 239 -14.10 -17.12 -34.55
CA GLU A 239 -13.40 -15.88 -34.89
C GLU A 239 -14.10 -14.72 -34.18
N ARG A 240 -13.69 -14.42 -32.96
CA ARG A 240 -14.00 -13.15 -32.33
C ARG A 240 -12.83 -12.24 -32.59
N THR A 241 -13.08 -11.20 -33.36
CA THR A 241 -12.26 -10.01 -33.35
C THR A 241 -12.27 -9.49 -31.91
N ILE A 242 -11.18 -9.66 -31.18
CA ILE A 242 -11.01 -9.02 -29.87
C ILE A 242 -10.97 -7.53 -30.15
N GLU A 243 -12.09 -6.86 -29.89
CA GLU A 243 -12.17 -5.42 -30.09
C GLU A 243 -11.28 -4.72 -29.06
N LYS A 244 -10.40 -3.83 -29.53
CA LYS A 244 -9.54 -3.03 -28.68
C LYS A 244 -10.41 -2.27 -27.66
N ASN A 245 -10.00 -2.27 -26.38
CA ASN A 245 -10.64 -1.54 -25.26
C ASN A 245 -11.95 -2.12 -24.68
N LYS A 246 -12.28 -3.41 -24.88
CA LYS A 246 -13.43 -4.07 -24.23
C LYS A 246 -13.05 -5.01 -23.08
N LEU A 247 -13.78 -4.92 -21.97
CA LEU A 247 -13.68 -5.85 -20.83
C LEU A 247 -14.66 -7.03 -21.01
N TYR A 248 -14.15 -8.21 -21.38
CA TYR A 248 -14.92 -9.46 -21.41
C TYR A 248 -14.95 -10.12 -20.01
N LEU A 249 -16.14 -10.19 -19.42
CA LEU A 249 -16.38 -10.84 -18.11
C LEU A 249 -17.22 -12.09 -18.28
N ARG A 250 -16.87 -13.15 -17.55
CA ARG A 250 -17.69 -14.36 -17.47
C ARG A 250 -17.94 -14.72 -16.01
N SER A 251 -19.21 -14.86 -15.65
CA SER A 251 -19.63 -15.56 -14.44
C SER A 251 -20.87 -16.37 -14.77
N THR A 252 -20.97 -17.56 -14.18
CA THR A 252 -22.20 -18.38 -14.20
C THR A 252 -23.25 -17.82 -13.22
N ARG A 253 -22.91 -16.80 -12.43
CA ARG A 253 -23.73 -16.22 -11.37
C ARG A 253 -23.91 -14.71 -11.59
N ASP A 254 -25.11 -14.29 -12.01
CA ASP A 254 -25.45 -12.88 -12.30
C ASP A 254 -25.16 -11.94 -11.10
N ALA A 255 -25.43 -12.40 -9.88
CA ALA A 255 -25.15 -11.65 -8.66
C ALA A 255 -23.65 -11.31 -8.50
N GLU A 256 -22.75 -12.21 -8.92
CA GLU A 256 -21.31 -11.97 -8.86
C GLU A 256 -20.85 -10.97 -9.92
N LEU A 257 -21.41 -11.04 -11.12
CA LEU A 257 -21.15 -10.09 -12.20
C LEU A 257 -21.60 -8.68 -11.82
N ARG A 258 -22.80 -8.53 -11.28
CA ARG A 258 -23.31 -7.24 -10.78
C ARG A 258 -22.46 -6.69 -9.65
N SER A 259 -22.02 -7.55 -8.73
CA SER A 259 -21.17 -7.15 -7.61
C SER A 259 -19.79 -6.69 -8.09
N PHE A 260 -19.20 -7.39 -9.06
CA PHE A 260 -17.95 -7.00 -9.71
C PHE A 260 -18.07 -5.65 -10.44
N LEU A 261 -19.13 -5.48 -11.23
CA LEU A 261 -19.40 -4.21 -11.92
C LEU A 261 -19.69 -3.07 -10.95
N PHE A 262 -20.44 -3.33 -9.87
CA PHE A 262 -20.67 -2.36 -8.80
C PHE A 262 -19.36 -1.96 -8.13
N PHE A 263 -18.47 -2.90 -7.84
CA PHE A 263 -17.16 -2.58 -7.28
C PHE A 263 -16.31 -1.80 -8.26
N LEU A 264 -16.21 -2.19 -9.54
CA LEU A 264 -15.45 -1.40 -10.50
C LEU A 264 -16.03 0.01 -10.58
N ASN A 265 -17.35 0.14 -10.61
CA ASN A 265 -18.01 1.44 -10.61
C ASN A 265 -17.75 2.22 -9.31
N TYR A 266 -17.83 1.58 -8.13
CA TYR A 266 -17.56 2.21 -6.84
C TYR A 266 -16.09 2.60 -6.72
N PHE A 267 -15.18 1.70 -7.07
CA PHE A 267 -13.76 1.91 -7.11
C PHE A 267 -13.52 3.06 -8.07
N PHE A 268 -13.80 2.97 -9.36
CA PHE A 268 -13.53 4.08 -10.27
C PHE A 268 -14.26 5.39 -9.91
N ARG A 269 -15.56 5.38 -9.55
CA ARG A 269 -16.29 6.61 -9.18
C ARG A 269 -15.78 7.28 -7.90
N ASN A 270 -15.36 6.50 -6.90
CA ASN A 270 -14.90 7.00 -5.60
C ASN A 270 -13.38 6.87 -5.42
N SER A 271 -12.65 6.54 -6.49
CA SER A 271 -11.21 6.35 -6.45
C SER A 271 -10.52 7.69 -6.51
N PHE A 272 -9.80 7.91 -5.41
CA PHE A 272 -8.81 8.94 -5.13
C PHE A 272 -9.38 10.25 -4.61
N ILE A 273 -9.36 10.44 -3.28
CA ILE A 273 -9.46 11.75 -2.59
C ILE A 273 -10.87 12.36 -2.61
N GLU A 274 -11.38 12.77 -1.44
CA GLU A 274 -12.60 13.59 -1.36
C GLU A 274 -12.49 14.79 -2.31
N GLY A 275 -13.34 14.81 -3.34
CA GLY A 275 -13.33 15.85 -4.37
C GLY A 275 -12.94 15.37 -5.77
N VAL A 276 -12.40 14.17 -5.99
CA VAL A 276 -12.08 13.72 -7.36
C VAL A 276 -13.24 12.92 -7.94
N SER A 277 -14.03 13.54 -8.80
CA SER A 277 -14.97 12.79 -9.64
C SER A 277 -14.21 12.22 -10.84
N SER A 278 -13.97 10.91 -10.88
CA SER A 278 -13.57 10.25 -12.12
C SER A 278 -14.84 9.80 -12.86
N SER A 279 -15.03 10.31 -14.08
CA SER A 279 -16.09 9.84 -14.97
C SER A 279 -15.51 8.75 -15.87
N VAL A 280 -15.63 7.49 -15.43
CA VAL A 280 -15.35 6.35 -16.32
C VAL A 280 -16.56 6.13 -17.22
N TYR A 281 -16.41 6.52 -18.49
CA TYR A 281 -17.39 6.21 -19.54
C TYR A 281 -17.23 4.74 -19.94
N ILE A 282 -18.07 3.88 -19.37
CA ILE A 282 -18.26 2.52 -19.89
C ILE A 282 -19.21 2.65 -21.08
N ASN A 283 -18.66 2.74 -22.29
CA ASN A 283 -19.47 2.73 -23.51
C ASN A 283 -20.22 1.39 -23.60
N ASN A 284 -21.55 1.46 -23.50
CA ASN A 284 -22.42 0.37 -23.96
C ASN A 284 -22.60 0.60 -25.47
N PRO A 285 -22.00 -0.22 -26.35
CA PRO A 285 -22.08 0.05 -27.77
C PRO A 285 -23.49 -0.31 -28.24
N LYS A 286 -24.26 0.71 -28.64
CA LYS A 286 -25.52 0.50 -29.36
C LYS A 286 -25.52 1.01 -30.79
N ASP A 287 -24.54 1.79 -31.24
CA ASP A 287 -24.42 2.12 -32.67
C ASP A 287 -23.05 2.73 -32.97
N ASP A 288 -22.32 2.07 -33.86
CA ASP A 288 -20.91 2.34 -34.16
C ASP A 288 -20.78 3.08 -35.49
N SER A 289 -21.16 4.36 -35.49
CA SER A 289 -20.98 5.26 -36.65
C SER A 289 -20.19 6.54 -36.34
N LYS A 290 -19.70 6.71 -35.10
CA LYS A 290 -18.98 7.92 -34.64
C LYS A 290 -17.46 7.75 -34.49
N VAL A 291 -16.92 6.57 -34.77
CA VAL A 291 -15.46 6.32 -34.69
C VAL A 291 -14.72 6.92 -35.89
N SER A 292 -15.40 7.23 -36.99
CA SER A 292 -14.80 7.81 -38.20
C SER A 292 -14.48 9.31 -38.12
N THR A 293 -14.81 9.99 -37.02
CA THR A 293 -14.62 11.44 -36.88
C THR A 293 -13.51 11.87 -35.90
N LEU A 294 -12.71 10.94 -35.38
CA LEU A 294 -11.60 11.27 -34.49
C LEU A 294 -10.31 11.50 -35.29
N SER A 295 -9.73 12.70 -35.14
CA SER A 295 -8.50 13.14 -35.83
C SER A 295 -7.33 12.18 -35.59
N SER A 296 -6.64 11.83 -36.68
CA SER A 296 -5.52 10.87 -36.77
C SER A 296 -4.30 11.17 -35.91
N ASP A 297 -4.19 12.35 -35.30
CA ASP A 297 -2.95 12.81 -34.67
C ASP A 297 -2.84 12.47 -33.17
N LYS A 298 -3.79 11.68 -32.63
CA LYS A 298 -3.77 11.17 -31.24
C LYS A 298 -4.04 9.67 -31.12
N LEU A 299 -3.83 8.91 -32.19
CA LEU A 299 -3.90 7.45 -32.13
C LEU A 299 -2.50 6.88 -31.86
N ILE A 300 -2.20 6.65 -30.58
CA ILE A 300 -1.07 5.77 -30.23
C ILE A 300 -1.55 4.34 -30.47
N ASP A 301 -1.06 3.73 -31.55
CA ASP A 301 -1.21 2.31 -31.79
C ASP A 301 -0.45 1.53 -30.71
N VAL A 302 -1.17 0.88 -29.82
CA VAL A 302 -0.61 -0.07 -28.86
C VAL A 302 -0.95 -1.47 -29.36
N ASN A 303 0.09 -2.21 -29.69
CA ASN A 303 0.01 -3.62 -30.03
C ASN A 303 -0.29 -4.41 -28.73
N ILE A 304 -1.44 -5.10 -28.71
CA ILE A 304 -1.93 -5.86 -27.55
C ILE A 304 -1.35 -7.25 -27.64
N ASP A 305 -0.39 -7.57 -26.78
CA ASP A 305 -0.04 -8.95 -26.49
C ASP A 305 -1.18 -9.56 -25.65
N GLU A 306 -1.49 -10.85 -25.84
CA GLU A 306 -2.76 -11.57 -25.55
C GLU A 306 -3.31 -11.52 -24.10
N LYS A 307 -2.69 -10.74 -23.20
CA LYS A 307 -3.05 -10.59 -21.77
C LYS A 307 -3.48 -9.17 -21.38
N GLN A 308 -3.28 -8.17 -22.26
CA GLN A 308 -3.64 -6.78 -21.97
C GLN A 308 -5.10 -6.51 -22.40
N PHE A 309 -5.87 -5.92 -21.48
CA PHE A 309 -7.32 -6.05 -21.53
C PHE A 309 -8.08 -4.73 -21.25
N ILE A 310 -7.46 -3.72 -20.62
CA ILE A 310 -7.99 -2.34 -20.56
C ILE A 310 -6.89 -1.35 -20.96
N SER A 311 -7.23 -0.38 -21.81
CA SER A 311 -6.43 0.83 -22.06
C SER A 311 -7.37 2.03 -22.09
N GLY A 312 -7.03 3.12 -21.43
CA GLY A 312 -7.87 4.32 -21.41
C GLY A 312 -7.19 5.49 -20.71
N TYR A 313 -7.81 6.67 -20.77
CA TYR A 313 -7.36 7.84 -20.03
C TYR A 313 -8.41 8.22 -19.00
N ILE A 314 -7.96 8.56 -17.79
CA ILE A 314 -8.80 9.15 -16.75
C ILE A 314 -8.37 10.59 -16.53
N ASP A 315 -9.34 11.50 -16.62
CA ASP A 315 -9.17 12.84 -16.08
C ASP A 315 -9.24 12.78 -14.55
N LEU A 316 -8.17 13.23 -13.91
CA LEU A 316 -8.13 13.44 -12.48
C LEU A 316 -8.66 14.83 -12.22
N LYS A 317 -9.73 14.94 -11.43
CA LYS A 317 -10.38 16.20 -11.10
C LYS A 317 -10.25 16.48 -9.63
N ILE A 318 -10.20 17.72 -9.17
CA ILE A 318 -10.47 18.04 -7.77
C ILE A 318 -11.64 19.02 -7.75
N LYS A 319 -12.66 18.68 -6.97
CA LYS A 319 -14.02 19.20 -7.09
C LYS A 319 -14.51 19.03 -8.54
N ASN A 320 -14.42 20.09 -9.33
CA ASN A 320 -14.83 20.11 -10.74
C ASN A 320 -13.69 20.52 -11.70
N GLU A 321 -12.49 20.78 -11.20
CA GLU A 321 -11.35 21.22 -12.01
C GLU A 321 -10.46 20.05 -12.37
N VAL A 322 -10.11 19.90 -13.65
CA VAL A 322 -9.17 18.86 -14.12
C VAL A 322 -7.76 19.26 -13.69
N ILE A 323 -7.13 18.43 -12.87
CA ILE A 323 -5.77 18.63 -12.35
C ILE A 323 -4.71 17.80 -13.06
N GLY A 324 -5.15 16.92 -13.97
CA GLY A 324 -4.30 16.11 -14.82
C GLY A 324 -5.08 15.00 -15.50
N SER A 325 -4.39 14.25 -16.35
CA SER A 325 -4.91 13.04 -16.99
C SER A 325 -3.91 11.91 -16.83
N ALA A 326 -4.40 10.70 -16.61
CA ALA A 326 -3.55 9.54 -16.43
C ALA A 326 -3.98 8.41 -17.37
N GLU A 327 -3.01 7.80 -18.04
CA GLU A 327 -3.24 6.57 -18.79
C GLU A 327 -3.46 5.42 -17.81
N LEU A 328 -4.52 4.64 -18.02
CA LEU A 328 -4.79 3.38 -17.33
C LEU A 328 -4.45 2.21 -18.24
N LYS A 329 -3.72 1.23 -17.70
CA LYS A 329 -3.46 -0.05 -18.37
C LYS A 329 -3.91 -1.19 -17.46
N GLY A 330 -4.85 -2.00 -17.92
CA GLY A 330 -5.32 -3.20 -17.23
C GLY A 330 -4.81 -4.47 -17.92
N ILE A 331 -4.24 -5.38 -17.14
CA ILE A 331 -3.76 -6.70 -17.56
C ILE A 331 -4.43 -7.75 -16.66
N ALA A 332 -4.91 -8.83 -17.26
CA ALA A 332 -5.50 -9.95 -16.54
C ALA A 332 -4.52 -11.13 -16.57
N GLU A 333 -4.01 -11.56 -15.41
CA GLU A 333 -3.00 -12.62 -15.31
C GLU A 333 -3.03 -13.25 -13.91
N GLU A 334 -2.73 -14.57 -13.80
CA GLU A 334 -2.58 -15.28 -12.51
C GLU A 334 -3.77 -15.15 -11.53
N ASN A 335 -5.02 -15.24 -12.02
CA ASN A 335 -6.25 -14.96 -11.26
C ASN A 335 -6.26 -13.56 -10.63
N ARG A 336 -5.78 -12.55 -11.36
CA ARG A 336 -5.74 -11.16 -10.89
C ARG A 336 -6.02 -10.19 -12.01
N LEU A 337 -6.62 -9.07 -11.65
CA LEU A 337 -6.69 -7.89 -12.50
C LEU A 337 -5.65 -6.88 -11.99
N ARG A 338 -4.64 -6.60 -12.81
CA ARG A 338 -3.62 -5.59 -12.54
C ARG A 338 -3.93 -4.33 -13.34
N ILE A 339 -4.22 -3.23 -12.66
CA ILE A 339 -4.44 -1.92 -13.27
C ILE A 339 -3.27 -1.03 -12.89
N SER A 340 -2.52 -0.52 -13.85
CA SER A 340 -1.45 0.45 -13.62
C SER A 340 -1.80 1.80 -14.22
N THR A 341 -1.26 2.84 -13.59
CA THR A 341 -1.33 4.20 -14.10
C THR A 341 -0.02 4.93 -13.84
N ILE A 342 0.31 5.85 -14.74
CA ILE A 342 1.50 6.69 -14.64
C ILE A 342 1.03 8.14 -14.56
N LEU A 343 1.34 8.79 -13.45
CA LEU A 343 1.13 10.21 -13.25
C LEU A 343 2.42 10.95 -13.65
N ASN A 344 2.29 11.98 -14.46
CA ASN A 344 3.39 12.91 -14.67
C ASN A 344 3.63 13.74 -13.40
N GLU A 345 4.79 14.41 -13.34
CA GLU A 345 5.20 15.21 -12.19
C GLU A 345 4.14 16.27 -11.83
N GLU A 346 3.63 17.03 -12.80
CA GLU A 346 2.63 18.08 -12.59
C GLU A 346 1.36 17.55 -11.91
N THR A 347 0.82 16.45 -12.43
CA THR A 347 -0.39 15.81 -11.87
C THR A 347 -0.13 15.29 -10.46
N ALA A 348 1.04 14.69 -10.23
CA ALA A 348 1.44 14.23 -8.90
C ALA A 348 1.58 15.38 -7.90
N LEU A 349 2.15 16.52 -8.31
CA LEU A 349 2.27 17.71 -7.48
C LEU A 349 0.91 18.31 -7.13
N ASN A 350 -0.01 18.38 -8.09
CA ASN A 350 -1.36 18.88 -7.85
C ASN A 350 -2.11 18.02 -6.83
N LEU A 351 -1.97 16.69 -6.92
CA LEU A 351 -2.53 15.75 -5.94
C LEU A 351 -1.92 15.95 -4.54
N LEU A 352 -0.59 16.05 -4.46
CA LEU A 352 0.12 16.21 -3.18
C LEU A 352 -0.23 17.52 -2.47
N LYS A 353 -0.32 18.63 -3.22
CA LYS A 353 -0.72 19.95 -2.68
C LYS A 353 -2.14 19.97 -2.12
N THR A 354 -3.00 19.08 -2.59
CA THR A 354 -4.38 18.96 -2.11
C THR A 354 -4.49 18.10 -0.86
N ALA A 355 -3.58 17.14 -0.69
CA ALA A 355 -3.55 16.28 0.49
C ALA A 355 -2.92 16.96 1.73
N LYS A 356 -2.20 18.06 1.53
CA LYS A 356 -1.63 18.90 2.59
C LYS A 356 -2.70 19.83 3.17
#